data_AF-A0A1T5N7Q9-F1
#
_entry.id   AF-A0A1T5N7Q9-F1
#
_cell.length_a   1.000
_cell.length_b   1.000
_cell.length_c   1.000
_cell.angle_alpha   90.00
_cell.angle_beta   90.00
_cell.angle_gamma   90.00
#
_symmetry.space_group_name_H-M   'P 1'
#
loop_
_entity.id
_entity.type
_entity.pdbx_description
1 polymer ?
#
loop_
_entity_poly.entity_id
_entity_poly.type
_entity_poly.pdbx_seq_one_letter_code
_entity_poly.pdbx_strand_id
1 'polypeptide(L)'
;MNTYRSLMLLAVFATTLVSCGSLEMAGPDNVTPTTPPPTTPPVTGNNKIEGTWNFAGVRVNSVSSISESGAKAIVYSDYTTFNNKGVVVIDGSTFKITGMSYSIDAVIRNVLYMNGELITDLQMPFQMAMDPYNASNPYKLVGADSIYFSAGVMETPSYGGGTVEVQAAGGKISWSADTLLLTLNLNQVESSAVVTGFEVMKLVKQK
;
A
#
# COMPACT_ATOMS: atom_id res chain seq x y z
N MET A 1 6.50 -21.74 -34.36
CA MET A 1 5.48 -22.13 -33.36
C MET A 1 6.01 -22.22 -31.91
N ASN A 2 7.21 -21.71 -31.61
CA ASN A 2 7.81 -21.79 -30.26
C ASN A 2 7.74 -20.49 -29.45
N THR A 3 7.36 -19.37 -30.05
CA THR A 3 7.26 -18.05 -29.40
C THR A 3 6.03 -17.92 -28.49
N TYR A 4 4.93 -18.59 -28.83
CA TYR A 4 3.69 -18.56 -28.01
C TYR A 4 3.80 -19.34 -26.70
N ARG A 5 4.71 -20.33 -26.61
CA ARG A 5 5.01 -21.02 -25.34
C ARG A 5 5.81 -20.13 -24.38
N SER A 6 6.63 -19.21 -24.91
CA SER A 6 7.39 -18.25 -24.09
C SER A 6 6.53 -17.12 -23.53
N LEU A 7 5.48 -16.72 -24.25
CA LEU A 7 4.51 -15.71 -23.79
C LEU A 7 3.64 -16.23 -22.63
N MET A 8 3.24 -17.50 -22.67
CA MET A 8 2.62 -18.16 -21.51
C MET A 8 3.60 -18.32 -20.35
N LEU A 9 4.90 -18.51 -20.61
CA LEU A 9 5.90 -18.60 -19.55
C LEU A 9 6.13 -17.26 -18.84
N LEU A 10 6.11 -16.12 -19.55
CA LEU A 10 6.23 -14.79 -18.93
C LEU A 10 4.98 -14.40 -18.12
N ALA A 11 3.80 -14.87 -18.54
CA ALA A 11 2.57 -14.72 -17.77
C ALA A 11 2.52 -15.63 -16.53
N VAL A 12 3.27 -16.75 -16.53
CA VAL A 12 3.39 -17.69 -15.40
C VAL A 12 4.58 -17.34 -14.48
N PHE A 13 5.62 -16.65 -14.94
CA PHE A 13 6.75 -16.25 -14.07
C PHE A 13 6.43 -15.09 -13.11
N ALA A 14 5.23 -14.52 -13.19
CA ALA A 14 4.69 -13.65 -12.15
C ALA A 14 4.01 -14.42 -10.98
N THR A 15 4.16 -15.75 -10.89
CA THR A 15 3.53 -16.58 -9.83
C THR A 15 4.49 -17.21 -8.83
N THR A 16 5.72 -16.70 -8.69
CA THR A 16 6.58 -17.07 -7.54
C THR A 16 6.77 -15.89 -6.61
N LEU A 17 5.68 -15.46 -5.97
CA LEU A 17 5.82 -14.76 -4.70
C LEU A 17 6.15 -15.81 -3.64
N VAL A 18 7.36 -15.67 -3.11
CA VAL A 18 7.85 -16.40 -1.94
C VAL A 18 6.87 -16.11 -0.79
N SER A 19 5.98 -17.06 -0.53
CA SER A 19 5.26 -17.15 0.74
C SER A 19 6.28 -17.56 1.82
N CYS A 20 7.04 -16.60 2.35
CA CYS A 20 7.70 -16.79 3.63
C CYS A 20 6.68 -16.44 4.71
N GLY A 21 5.86 -17.43 5.07
CA GLY A 21 5.05 -17.40 6.27
C GLY A 21 5.92 -17.31 7.52
N SER A 22 5.40 -16.65 8.54
CA SER A 22 6.04 -16.28 9.80
C SER A 22 6.88 -17.37 10.46
N LEU A 23 8.03 -16.97 11.02
CA LEU A 23 8.58 -17.61 12.21
C LEU A 23 8.57 -16.62 13.37
N GLU A 24 7.95 -17.08 14.45
CA GLU A 24 7.77 -16.42 15.73
C GLU A 24 9.09 -15.96 16.38
N MET A 25 8.96 -14.92 17.20
CA MET A 25 10.03 -14.34 18.00
C MET A 25 10.48 -15.24 19.16
N ALA A 26 11.74 -15.13 19.53
CA ALA A 26 12.19 -15.23 20.91
C ALA A 26 13.32 -14.21 21.17
N GLY A 27 13.10 -13.30 22.14
CA GLY A 27 14.19 -12.59 22.83
C GLY A 27 14.88 -13.52 23.86
N PRO A 28 15.84 -13.06 24.70
CA PRO A 28 16.04 -11.67 25.14
C PRO A 28 17.50 -11.15 25.21
N ASP A 29 17.59 -9.88 25.62
CA ASP A 29 18.66 -9.16 26.35
C ASP A 29 19.86 -8.47 25.65
N ASN A 30 19.69 -7.14 25.54
CA ASN A 30 20.43 -6.09 26.26
C ASN A 30 21.89 -5.75 25.86
N VAL A 31 22.05 -4.65 25.12
CA VAL A 31 23.12 -3.65 25.34
C VAL A 31 22.69 -2.27 24.80
N THR A 32 22.74 -1.27 25.67
CA THR A 32 22.40 0.14 25.50
C THR A 32 23.25 0.86 24.43
N PRO A 33 22.65 1.79 23.65
CA PRO A 33 23.39 2.97 23.19
C PRO A 33 22.81 4.27 23.78
N THR A 34 23.67 4.97 24.51
CA THR A 34 23.50 6.34 25.01
C THR A 34 23.51 7.35 23.86
N THR A 35 22.37 7.96 23.53
CA THR A 35 22.25 9.38 23.09
C THR A 35 20.78 9.80 23.08
N PRO A 36 20.38 10.94 23.70
CA PRO A 36 19.00 11.40 23.61
C PRO A 36 18.71 11.92 22.19
N PRO A 37 17.60 11.51 21.54
CA PRO A 37 17.16 12.12 20.29
C PRO A 37 16.74 13.59 20.53
N PRO A 38 16.82 14.47 19.52
CA PRO A 38 16.36 15.85 19.66
C PRO A 38 14.87 15.86 19.99
N THR A 39 14.52 16.48 21.12
CA THR A 39 13.16 16.75 21.54
C THR A 39 12.54 17.77 20.58
N THR A 40 11.90 17.25 19.53
CA THR A 40 10.97 18.08 18.75
C THR A 40 9.76 18.35 19.66
N PRO A 41 9.38 19.61 19.91
CA PRO A 41 8.24 19.94 20.76
C PRO A 41 6.96 19.23 20.27
N PRO A 42 6.03 18.88 21.17
CA PRO A 42 4.76 18.30 20.75
C PRO A 42 4.05 19.29 19.83
N VAL A 43 3.60 18.80 18.67
CA VAL A 43 2.74 19.56 17.76
C VAL A 43 1.51 19.96 18.57
N THR A 44 1.46 21.23 18.92
CA THR A 44 0.40 21.83 19.71
C THR A 44 -0.61 22.41 18.73
N GLY A 45 -1.63 21.62 18.43
CA GLY A 45 -2.79 22.00 17.62
C GLY A 45 -3.92 21.01 17.89
N ASN A 46 -5.17 21.47 17.88
CA ASN A 46 -6.38 20.68 18.19
C ASN A 46 -6.63 19.48 17.26
N ASN A 47 -5.82 19.26 16.23
CA ASN A 47 -5.97 18.20 15.23
C ASN A 47 -4.82 17.20 15.30
N LYS A 48 -4.68 16.55 16.46
CA LYS A 48 -3.83 15.38 16.66
C LYS A 48 -4.38 14.19 15.87
N ILE A 49 -3.50 13.47 15.17
CA ILE A 49 -3.90 12.27 14.43
C ILE A 49 -4.11 11.08 15.38
N GLU A 50 -3.60 11.19 16.61
CA GLU A 50 -3.73 10.19 17.64
C GLU A 50 -5.20 10.00 18.03
N GLY A 51 -5.61 8.74 18.16
CA GLY A 51 -6.98 8.35 18.49
C GLY A 51 -7.40 7.06 17.82
N THR A 52 -8.68 6.75 17.99
CA THR A 52 -9.33 5.59 17.39
C THR A 52 -10.23 6.04 16.25
N TRP A 53 -10.08 5.37 15.10
CA TRP A 53 -10.68 5.74 13.84
C TRP A 53 -11.38 4.54 13.21
N ASN A 54 -12.53 4.78 12.61
CA ASN A 54 -13.17 3.83 11.71
C ASN A 54 -12.58 3.97 10.31
N PHE A 55 -12.23 2.84 9.69
CA PHE A 55 -11.81 2.81 8.30
C PHE A 55 -13.00 3.09 7.37
N ALA A 56 -12.96 4.21 6.66
CA ALA A 56 -14.04 4.62 5.76
C ALA A 56 -13.78 4.25 4.30
N GLY A 57 -12.52 4.00 3.92
CA GLY A 57 -12.14 3.50 2.60
C GLY A 57 -10.85 4.10 2.07
N VAL A 58 -10.47 3.66 0.87
CA VAL A 58 -9.27 4.11 0.16
C VAL A 58 -9.64 4.45 -1.28
N ARG A 59 -9.01 5.50 -1.80
CA ARG A 59 -8.97 5.81 -3.23
C ARG A 59 -7.54 5.61 -3.72
N VAL A 60 -7.34 4.76 -4.72
CA VAL A 60 -6.02 4.51 -5.32
C VAL A 60 -6.00 5.00 -6.76
N ASN A 61 -4.99 5.79 -7.12
CA ASN A 61 -4.65 6.11 -8.49
C ASN A 61 -3.16 5.78 -8.70
N SER A 62 -2.88 4.78 -9.52
CA SER A 62 -1.51 4.32 -9.75
C SER A 62 -1.26 3.80 -11.15
N VAL A 63 0.01 3.79 -11.51
CA VAL A 63 0.55 3.21 -12.72
C VAL A 63 1.67 2.27 -12.30
N SER A 64 1.53 0.99 -12.62
CA SER A 64 2.62 0.03 -12.51
C SER A 64 3.19 -0.25 -13.90
N SER A 65 4.50 -0.48 -13.96
CA SER A 65 5.14 -0.92 -15.20
C SER A 65 6.26 -1.92 -14.92
N ILE A 66 6.33 -2.96 -15.74
CA ILE A 66 7.42 -3.92 -15.74
C ILE A 66 8.01 -3.98 -17.16
N SER A 67 9.33 -4.11 -17.26
CA SER A 67 10.03 -4.22 -18.55
C SER A 67 11.05 -5.34 -18.48
N GLU A 68 10.94 -6.30 -19.38
CA GLU A 68 11.83 -7.47 -19.42
C GLU A 68 12.00 -7.93 -20.88
N SER A 69 13.25 -8.12 -21.30
CA SER A 69 13.60 -8.75 -22.59
C SER A 69 12.85 -8.18 -23.82
N GLY A 70 12.68 -6.86 -23.88
CA GLY A 70 11.98 -6.16 -24.96
C GLY A 70 10.46 -6.11 -24.80
N ALA A 71 9.87 -6.84 -23.86
CA ALA A 71 8.48 -6.69 -23.45
C ALA A 71 8.33 -5.59 -22.40
N LYS A 72 7.26 -4.81 -22.47
CA LYS A 72 6.89 -3.83 -21.44
C LYS A 72 5.39 -3.89 -21.19
N ALA A 73 4.99 -4.17 -19.96
CA ALA A 73 3.60 -4.10 -19.53
C ALA A 73 3.39 -2.87 -18.63
N ILE A 74 2.28 -2.17 -18.82
CA ILE A 74 1.86 -1.03 -18.03
C ILE A 74 0.42 -1.28 -17.57
N VAL A 75 0.17 -1.16 -16.27
CA VAL A 75 -1.16 -1.29 -15.69
C VAL A 75 -1.56 0.03 -15.06
N TYR A 76 -2.71 0.55 -15.48
CA TYR A 76 -3.33 1.73 -14.89
C TYR A 76 -4.45 1.28 -13.96
N SER A 77 -4.35 1.70 -12.71
CA SER A 77 -5.31 1.37 -11.66
C SER A 77 -5.94 2.64 -11.13
N ASP A 78 -7.26 2.67 -11.16
CA ASP A 78 -8.06 3.75 -10.60
C ASP A 78 -9.30 3.15 -9.95
N TYR A 79 -9.30 3.10 -8.62
CA TYR A 79 -10.41 2.49 -7.89
C TYR A 79 -10.64 3.13 -6.53
N THR A 80 -11.88 2.97 -6.05
CA THR A 80 -12.29 3.29 -4.68
C THR A 80 -12.81 2.03 -4.03
N THR A 81 -12.45 1.81 -2.76
CA THR A 81 -12.91 0.64 -2.02
C THR A 81 -14.34 0.83 -1.49
N PHE A 82 -15.09 -0.27 -1.40
CA PHE A 82 -16.42 -0.32 -0.79
C PHE A 82 -16.51 -1.46 0.23
N ASN A 83 -17.64 -1.58 0.95
CA ASN A 83 -17.80 -2.52 2.07
C ASN A 83 -16.68 -2.41 3.12
N ASN A 84 -16.21 -1.19 3.35
CA ASN A 84 -15.06 -0.90 4.20
C ASN A 84 -15.39 -1.19 5.67
N LYS A 85 -14.53 -1.98 6.31
CA LYS A 85 -14.62 -2.30 7.75
C LYS A 85 -13.23 -2.24 8.35
N GLY A 86 -13.20 -2.08 9.68
CA GLY A 86 -11.96 -2.10 10.45
C GLY A 86 -11.78 -0.84 11.28
N VAL A 87 -10.89 -0.96 12.26
CA VAL A 87 -10.54 0.11 13.19
C VAL A 87 -9.06 0.38 13.06
N VAL A 88 -8.70 1.65 13.10
CA VAL A 88 -7.33 2.13 13.14
C VAL A 88 -7.11 2.85 14.47
N VAL A 89 -6.12 2.42 15.23
CA VAL A 89 -5.63 3.13 16.41
C VAL A 89 -4.29 3.76 16.05
N ILE A 90 -4.21 5.07 16.18
CA ILE A 90 -2.98 5.83 16.02
C ILE A 90 -2.54 6.26 17.41
N ASP A 91 -1.43 5.72 17.90
CA ASP A 91 -0.75 6.19 19.11
C ASP A 91 0.55 6.89 18.73
N GLY A 92 1.23 7.57 19.65
CA GLY A 92 2.37 8.46 19.34
C GLY A 92 3.53 7.86 18.53
N SER A 93 3.54 6.55 18.26
CA SER A 93 4.50 5.90 17.35
C SER A 93 3.92 4.81 16.45
N THR A 94 2.68 4.37 16.69
CA THR A 94 2.13 3.14 16.08
C THR A 94 0.82 3.41 15.35
N PHE A 95 0.71 2.85 14.16
CA PHE A 95 -0.50 2.78 13.36
C PHE A 95 -1.00 1.35 13.36
N LYS A 96 -1.99 1.08 14.22
CA LYS A 96 -2.51 -0.26 14.47
C LYS A 96 -3.84 -0.45 13.75
N ILE A 97 -3.90 -1.45 12.91
CA ILE A 97 -5.08 -1.87 12.16
C ILE A 97 -5.69 -3.10 12.83
N THR A 98 -7.01 -3.11 13.00
CA THR A 98 -7.76 -4.27 13.51
C THR A 98 -8.97 -4.56 12.65
N GLY A 99 -9.03 -5.78 12.09
CA GLY A 99 -10.14 -6.29 11.30
C GLY A 99 -10.40 -5.48 10.04
N MET A 100 -9.36 -4.96 9.38
CA MET A 100 -9.54 -4.19 8.15
C MET A 100 -9.94 -5.12 7.01
N SER A 101 -11.06 -4.80 6.35
CA SER A 101 -11.51 -5.46 5.14
C SER A 101 -12.21 -4.48 4.21
N TYR A 102 -12.21 -4.82 2.93
CA TYR A 102 -12.85 -4.02 1.89
C TYR A 102 -13.03 -4.82 0.61
N SER A 103 -13.78 -4.25 -0.32
CA SER A 103 -13.99 -4.79 -1.66
C SER A 103 -13.59 -3.75 -2.70
N ILE A 104 -13.16 -4.23 -3.86
CA ILE A 104 -12.85 -3.45 -5.05
C ILE A 104 -13.69 -3.99 -6.19
N ASP A 105 -14.28 -3.08 -6.97
CA ASP A 105 -15.00 -3.36 -8.20
C ASP A 105 -14.69 -2.20 -9.14
N ALA A 106 -13.73 -2.43 -10.04
CA ALA A 106 -13.19 -1.41 -10.91
C ALA A 106 -12.83 -2.00 -12.27
N VAL A 107 -12.47 -1.13 -13.20
CA VAL A 107 -11.91 -1.49 -14.49
C VAL A 107 -10.48 -0.98 -14.55
N ILE A 108 -9.53 -1.88 -14.77
CA ILE A 108 -8.11 -1.53 -14.95
C ILE A 108 -7.75 -1.55 -16.44
N ARG A 109 -6.81 -0.72 -16.85
CA ARG A 109 -6.29 -0.69 -18.24
C ARG A 109 -4.90 -1.29 -18.28
N ASN A 110 -4.70 -2.26 -19.16
CA ASN A 110 -3.44 -2.97 -19.37
C ASN A 110 -2.92 -2.66 -20.77
N VAL A 111 -1.69 -2.17 -20.85
CA VAL A 111 -1.02 -1.83 -22.11
C VAL A 111 0.26 -2.63 -22.22
N LEU A 112 0.40 -3.42 -23.28
CA LEU A 112 1.56 -4.27 -23.53
C LEU A 112 2.28 -3.83 -24.79
N TYR A 113 3.59 -3.69 -24.69
CA TYR A 113 4.50 -3.41 -25.79
C TYR A 113 5.49 -4.56 -25.96
N MET A 114 5.96 -4.78 -27.19
CA MET A 114 7.05 -5.69 -27.51
C MET A 114 7.98 -5.02 -28.52
N ASN A 115 9.26 -4.93 -28.19
CA ASN A 115 10.28 -4.22 -28.96
C ASN A 115 9.88 -2.77 -29.31
N GLY A 116 9.13 -2.13 -28.41
CA GLY A 116 8.63 -0.76 -28.59
C GLY A 116 7.32 -0.65 -29.37
N GLU A 117 6.82 -1.73 -29.96
CA GLU A 117 5.54 -1.73 -30.68
C GLU A 117 4.39 -2.08 -29.73
N LEU A 118 3.25 -1.38 -29.86
CA LEU A 118 2.04 -1.69 -29.10
C LEU A 118 1.48 -3.04 -29.56
N ILE A 119 1.40 -4.00 -28.64
CA ILE A 119 0.82 -5.32 -28.90
C ILE A 119 -0.65 -5.36 -28.48
N THR A 120 -0.98 -4.82 -27.31
CA THR A 120 -2.36 -4.76 -26.85
C THR A 120 -2.60 -3.59 -25.89
N ASP A 121 -3.83 -3.10 -25.90
CA ASP A 121 -4.37 -2.11 -24.97
C ASP A 121 -5.80 -2.53 -24.67
N LEU A 122 -6.01 -3.06 -23.47
CA LEU A 122 -7.27 -3.66 -23.09
C LEU A 122 -7.68 -3.23 -21.68
N GLN A 123 -8.99 -3.28 -21.45
CA GLN A 123 -9.60 -3.02 -20.16
C GLN A 123 -10.13 -4.33 -19.59
N MET A 124 -9.89 -4.58 -18.31
CA MET A 124 -10.37 -5.78 -17.61
C MET A 124 -11.05 -5.40 -16.30
N PRO A 125 -12.11 -6.14 -15.91
CA PRO A 125 -12.68 -6.01 -14.59
C PRO A 125 -11.64 -6.44 -13.55
N PHE A 126 -11.51 -5.64 -12.49
CA PHE A 126 -10.73 -5.95 -11.31
C PHE A 126 -11.68 -5.99 -10.11
N GLN A 127 -12.05 -7.20 -9.73
CA GLN A 127 -12.98 -7.48 -8.66
C GLN A 127 -12.30 -8.32 -7.61
N MET A 128 -12.32 -7.85 -6.37
CA MET A 128 -11.73 -8.58 -5.26
C MET A 128 -12.33 -8.20 -3.93
N ALA A 129 -12.27 -9.11 -2.98
CA ALA A 129 -12.57 -8.87 -1.58
C ALA A 129 -11.31 -9.18 -0.77
N MET A 130 -10.88 -8.22 0.05
CA MET A 130 -9.80 -8.41 0.99
C MET A 130 -10.38 -9.02 2.27
N ASP A 131 -9.86 -10.18 2.67
CA ASP A 131 -10.22 -10.80 3.94
C ASP A 131 -9.80 -9.91 5.13
N PRO A 132 -10.50 -9.97 6.27
CA PRO A 132 -10.14 -9.19 7.45
C PRO A 132 -8.72 -9.50 7.92
N TYR A 133 -7.90 -8.46 8.05
CA TYR A 133 -6.54 -8.58 8.57
C TYR A 133 -6.24 -7.56 9.66
N ASN A 134 -5.14 -7.80 10.37
CA ASN A 134 -4.60 -6.94 11.41
C ASN A 134 -3.17 -6.56 11.04
N ALA A 135 -2.77 -5.34 11.34
CA ALA A 135 -1.40 -4.88 11.14
C ALA A 135 -0.99 -3.91 12.25
N SER A 136 0.32 -3.76 12.45
CA SER A 136 0.86 -2.82 13.42
C SER A 136 2.13 -2.21 12.85
N ASN A 137 2.00 -1.04 12.24
CA ASN A 137 3.08 -0.39 11.51
C ASN A 137 3.60 0.80 12.31
N PRO A 138 4.92 0.88 12.58
CA PRO A 138 5.50 2.07 13.19
C PRO A 138 5.45 3.24 12.20
N TYR A 139 5.21 4.44 12.73
CA TYR A 139 5.25 5.67 11.95
C TYR A 139 6.01 6.77 12.69
N LYS A 140 6.41 7.80 11.93
CA LYS A 140 6.93 9.05 12.47
C LYS A 140 6.25 10.23 11.78
N LEU A 141 5.92 11.26 12.55
CA LEU A 141 5.54 12.55 12.01
C LEU A 141 6.79 13.29 11.52
N VAL A 142 6.68 13.93 10.37
CA VAL A 142 7.71 14.78 9.77
C VAL A 142 7.12 16.18 9.65
N GLY A 143 7.14 16.92 10.76
CA GLY A 143 6.43 18.19 10.86
C GLY A 143 4.93 18.02 11.11
N ALA A 144 4.15 19.04 10.76
CA ALA A 144 2.73 19.11 11.12
C ALA A 144 1.79 18.38 10.14
N ASP A 145 2.19 18.23 8.88
CA ASP A 145 1.33 17.75 7.79
C ASP A 145 1.90 16.52 7.08
N SER A 146 3.03 15.97 7.55
CA SER A 146 3.69 14.85 6.86
C SER A 146 3.93 13.70 7.81
N ILE A 147 3.81 12.50 7.27
CA ILE A 147 3.92 11.23 7.98
C ILE A 147 4.81 10.28 7.18
N TYR A 148 5.54 9.43 7.88
CA TYR A 148 6.37 8.39 7.28
C TYR A 148 6.14 7.07 7.98
N PHE A 149 5.98 6.01 7.19
CA PHE A 149 5.82 4.65 7.64
C PHE A 149 7.00 3.82 7.16
N SER A 150 7.70 3.13 8.07
CA SER A 150 8.86 2.32 7.68
C SER A 150 8.49 0.96 7.08
N ALA A 151 7.26 0.48 7.30
CA ALA A 151 6.71 -0.76 6.76
C ALA A 151 5.41 -0.51 5.98
N GLY A 152 5.25 0.73 5.48
CA GLY A 152 4.03 1.25 4.89
C GLY A 152 2.80 1.19 5.81
N VAL A 153 1.60 1.34 5.22
CA VAL A 153 0.37 1.59 6.00
C VAL A 153 -0.57 0.42 5.99
N MET A 154 -0.80 -0.15 4.81
CA MET A 154 -1.80 -1.19 4.60
C MET A 154 -1.34 -2.18 3.52
N GLU A 155 -1.88 -3.39 3.59
CA GLU A 155 -1.65 -4.40 2.56
C GLU A 155 -2.30 -3.96 1.24
N THR A 156 -1.49 -3.97 0.19
CA THR A 156 -1.93 -3.65 -1.18
C THR A 156 -2.22 -4.94 -1.93
N PRO A 157 -3.38 -5.05 -2.59
CA PRO A 157 -3.69 -6.26 -3.30
C PRO A 157 -2.94 -6.40 -4.62
N SER A 158 -2.58 -7.63 -4.97
CA SER A 158 -2.00 -7.97 -6.26
C SER A 158 -3.08 -8.42 -7.25
N TYR A 159 -2.95 -8.02 -8.52
CA TYR A 159 -3.81 -8.51 -9.60
C TYR A 159 -3.72 -10.04 -9.81
N GLY A 160 -2.59 -10.65 -9.44
CA GLY A 160 -2.39 -12.11 -9.50
C GLY A 160 -3.01 -12.89 -8.33
N GLY A 161 -3.68 -12.20 -7.40
CA GLY A 161 -4.12 -12.76 -6.12
C GLY A 161 -3.07 -12.58 -5.03
N GLY A 162 -3.53 -12.51 -3.78
CA GLY A 162 -2.69 -12.26 -2.60
C GLY A 162 -2.37 -10.79 -2.38
N THR A 163 -1.39 -10.54 -1.52
CA THR A 163 -0.94 -9.20 -1.11
C THR A 163 0.51 -8.99 -1.47
N VAL A 164 0.84 -7.73 -1.77
CA VAL A 164 2.20 -7.29 -2.10
C VAL A 164 2.90 -6.84 -0.82
N GLU A 165 4.21 -7.09 -0.71
CA GLU A 165 5.01 -6.62 0.42
C GLU A 165 4.93 -5.10 0.52
N VAL A 166 4.55 -4.61 1.70
CA VAL A 166 4.34 -3.19 1.93
C VAL A 166 5.68 -2.50 2.15
N GLN A 167 6.11 -1.68 1.20
CA GLN A 167 7.34 -0.89 1.33
C GLN A 167 7.12 0.38 2.16
N ALA A 168 8.23 0.94 2.65
CA ALA A 168 8.22 2.23 3.33
C ALA A 168 7.54 3.31 2.46
N ALA A 169 6.70 4.12 3.09
CA ALA A 169 5.89 5.11 2.40
C ALA A 169 5.89 6.44 3.15
N GLY A 170 6.07 7.53 2.40
CA GLY A 170 5.85 8.89 2.88
C GLY A 170 4.47 9.38 2.47
N GLY A 171 3.84 10.19 3.32
CA GLY A 171 2.52 10.73 3.04
C GLY A 171 2.27 12.11 3.64
N LYS A 172 1.12 12.66 3.26
CA LYS A 172 0.56 13.91 3.74
C LYS A 172 -0.70 13.67 4.56
N ILE A 173 -0.84 14.43 5.63
CA ILE A 173 -2.00 14.47 6.51
C ILE A 173 -2.84 15.68 6.11
N SER A 174 -4.14 15.46 5.92
CA SER A 174 -5.11 16.54 5.78
C SER A 174 -6.43 16.15 6.45
N TRP A 175 -7.34 17.12 6.55
CA TRP A 175 -8.60 16.97 7.29
C TRP A 175 -9.77 17.42 6.41
N SER A 176 -10.87 16.68 6.49
CA SER A 176 -12.17 17.05 5.93
C SER A 176 -13.22 16.90 7.02
N ALA A 177 -13.53 18.01 7.71
CA ALA A 177 -14.29 17.99 8.95
C ALA A 177 -13.67 16.99 9.96
N ASP A 178 -14.44 16.03 10.46
CA ASP A 178 -13.99 15.01 11.42
C ASP A 178 -13.31 13.78 10.75
N THR A 179 -13.04 13.88 9.44
CA THR A 179 -12.37 12.83 8.67
C THR A 179 -10.91 13.16 8.49
N LEU A 180 -10.04 12.29 8.97
CA LEU A 180 -8.61 12.29 8.69
C LEU A 180 -8.37 11.69 7.30
N LEU A 181 -7.62 12.40 6.46
CA LEU A 181 -7.20 12.00 5.13
C LEU A 181 -5.69 11.79 5.12
N LEU A 182 -5.26 10.57 4.85
CA LEU A 182 -3.85 10.20 4.70
C LEU A 182 -3.58 9.95 3.21
N THR A 183 -2.81 10.84 2.59
CA THR A 183 -2.39 10.68 1.19
C THR A 183 -0.98 10.12 1.15
N LEU A 184 -0.81 8.89 0.69
CA LEU A 184 0.48 8.21 0.64
C LEU A 184 0.98 8.20 -0.80
N ASN A 185 2.27 8.46 -0.97
CA ASN A 185 2.92 8.36 -2.27
C ASN A 185 3.35 6.92 -2.50
N LEU A 186 2.86 6.33 -3.59
CA LEU A 186 3.31 5.04 -4.07
C LEU A 186 4.49 5.32 -5.00
N ASN A 187 5.71 5.06 -4.54
CA ASN A 187 6.91 5.10 -5.36
C ASN A 187 7.77 3.90 -4.97
N GLN A 188 7.35 2.73 -5.44
CA GLN A 188 7.89 1.44 -5.04
C GLN A 188 8.52 0.74 -6.24
N VAL A 189 9.59 0.00 -5.97
CA VAL A 189 10.24 -0.86 -6.94
C VAL A 189 10.27 -2.27 -6.36
N GLU A 190 9.60 -3.20 -7.03
CA GLU A 190 9.50 -4.59 -6.60
C GLU A 190 9.83 -5.49 -7.79
N SER A 191 10.89 -6.30 -7.67
CA SER A 191 11.25 -7.32 -8.68
C SER A 191 11.22 -6.83 -10.14
N SER A 192 11.74 -5.62 -10.38
CA SER A 192 11.75 -4.91 -11.69
C SER A 192 10.43 -4.27 -12.15
N ALA A 193 9.36 -4.40 -11.37
CA ALA A 193 8.16 -3.59 -11.50
C ALA A 193 8.33 -2.27 -10.76
N VAL A 194 7.95 -1.18 -11.40
CA VAL A 194 7.90 0.17 -10.82
C VAL A 194 6.45 0.56 -10.65
N VAL A 195 6.04 0.91 -9.43
CA VAL A 195 4.70 1.40 -9.11
C VAL A 195 4.80 2.87 -8.71
N THR A 196 4.07 3.73 -9.43
CA THR A 196 3.99 5.16 -9.16
C THR A 196 2.54 5.58 -8.98
N GLY A 197 2.27 6.51 -8.07
CA GLY A 197 0.93 7.05 -7.87
C GLY A 197 0.69 7.51 -6.45
N PHE A 198 -0.57 7.51 -6.05
CA PHE A 198 -0.97 7.83 -4.69
C PHE A 198 -2.18 7.02 -4.25
N GLU A 199 -2.29 6.86 -2.95
CA GLU A 199 -3.50 6.37 -2.30
C GLU A 199 -3.97 7.39 -1.24
N VAL A 200 -5.29 7.53 -1.11
CA VAL A 200 -5.91 8.39 -0.10
C VAL A 200 -6.75 7.51 0.81
N MET A 201 -6.25 7.27 2.02
CA MET A 201 -6.98 6.58 3.08
C MET A 201 -7.85 7.57 3.85
N LYS A 202 -9.10 7.18 4.08
CA LYS A 202 -10.10 7.96 4.82
C LYS A 202 -10.39 7.29 6.16
N LEU A 203 -10.23 8.05 7.23
CA LEU A 203 -10.40 7.62 8.60
C LEU A 203 -11.40 8.55 9.31
N VAL A 204 -12.48 8.00 9.86
CA VAL A 204 -13.50 8.79 10.57
C VAL A 204 -13.35 8.57 12.06
N LYS A 205 -13.25 9.64 12.84
CA LYS A 205 -13.02 9.54 14.29
C LYS A 205 -14.16 8.77 14.97
N GLN A 206 -13.83 7.85 15.87
CA GLN A 206 -14.84 7.24 16.75
C GLN A 206 -15.33 8.28 17.76
N LYS A 207 -16.64 8.29 18.00
CA LYS A 207 -17.28 9.14 19.01
C LYS A 207 -17.15 8.53 20.39
#